data_AF-A0A934BSM3-F1
#
_entry.id   AF-A0A934BSM3-F1
#
_cell.length_a   1.000
_cell.length_b   1.000
_cell.length_c   1.000
_cell.angle_alpha   90.00
_cell.angle_beta   90.00
_cell.angle_gamma   90.00
#
_symmetry.space_group_name_H-M   'P 1'
#
loop_
_entity.id
_entity.type
_entity.pdbx_description
1 polymer ?
#
loop_
_entity_poly.entity_id
_entity_poly.type
_entity_poly.pdbx_seq_one_letter_code
_entity_poly.pdbx_strand_id
1 'polypeptide(L)'
;MRTLTAILLFLALTVVPKNVHSAERTLTIAAASDLTFALNEIVRGFEKDTGIKTVLSFGSTGIFAMQIENGAPFDIFFAANEGYMNRLRENGLILPDSQQIYAQGRIVLAVNKKSGVSFCKTRIVE
;
A
#
# COMPACT_ATOMS: atom_id res chain seq x y z
N MET A 1 -55.30 -9.89 -21.45
CA MET A 1 -54.36 -9.22 -22.39
C MET A 1 -53.53 -8.11 -21.75
N ARG A 2 -54.03 -7.35 -20.76
CA ARG A 2 -53.26 -6.26 -20.10
C ARG A 2 -52.21 -6.75 -19.08
N THR A 3 -52.38 -7.95 -18.52
CA THR A 3 -51.44 -8.56 -17.56
C THR A 3 -50.25 -9.25 -18.22
N LEU A 4 -50.40 -9.71 -19.47
CA LEU A 4 -49.32 -10.34 -20.25
C LEU A 4 -48.26 -9.32 -20.69
N THR A 5 -48.65 -8.08 -20.96
CA THR A 5 -47.72 -6.99 -21.32
C THR A 5 -46.83 -6.57 -20.14
N ALA A 6 -47.32 -6.68 -18.90
CA ALA A 6 -46.56 -6.31 -17.70
C ALA A 6 -45.43 -7.31 -17.37
N ILE A 7 -45.62 -8.59 -17.67
CA ILE A 7 -44.61 -9.64 -17.42
C ILE A 7 -43.46 -9.55 -18.44
N LEU A 8 -43.77 -9.21 -19.71
CA LEU A 8 -42.75 -8.96 -20.73
C LEU A 8 -41.89 -7.72 -20.46
N LEU A 9 -42.46 -6.69 -19.84
CA LEU A 9 -41.72 -5.48 -19.46
C LEU A 9 -40.81 -5.70 -18.24
N PHE A 10 -41.16 -6.62 -17.35
CA PHE A 10 -40.34 -6.96 -16.18
C PHE A 10 -39.17 -7.88 -16.53
N LEU A 11 -39.35 -8.78 -17.52
CA LEU A 11 -38.29 -9.69 -17.97
C LEU A 11 -37.20 -8.96 -18.78
N ALA A 12 -37.55 -7.89 -19.49
CA ALA A 12 -36.61 -7.09 -20.27
C ALA A 12 -35.62 -6.26 -19.42
N LEU A 13 -35.86 -6.09 -18.12
CA LEU A 13 -35.02 -5.27 -17.23
C LEU A 13 -33.91 -6.07 -16.51
N THR A 14 -33.79 -7.38 -16.77
CA THR A 14 -32.85 -8.25 -16.03
C THR A 14 -31.55 -8.59 -16.77
N VAL A 15 -31.40 -8.15 -18.03
CA VAL A 15 -30.14 -8.36 -18.77
C VAL A 15 -29.29 -7.10 -18.70
N VAL A 16 -28.64 -6.91 -17.55
CA VAL A 16 -27.49 -6.00 -17.45
C VAL A 16 -26.29 -6.75 -18.04
N PRO A 17 -25.68 -6.29 -19.16
CA PRO A 17 -24.45 -6.89 -19.64
C PRO A 17 -23.39 -6.70 -18.55
N LYS A 18 -22.91 -7.81 -17.97
CA LYS A 18 -21.68 -7.81 -17.19
C LYS A 18 -20.55 -7.53 -18.18
N ASN A 19 -20.25 -6.25 -18.39
CA ASN A 19 -18.99 -5.83 -18.99
C ASN A 19 -17.88 -6.33 -18.07
N VAL A 20 -17.38 -7.53 -18.34
CA VAL A 20 -16.09 -7.99 -17.83
C VAL A 20 -15.05 -7.21 -18.60
N HIS A 21 -14.94 -5.92 -18.28
CA HIS A 21 -13.76 -5.16 -18.59
C HIS A 21 -12.67 -5.82 -17.75
N SER A 22 -11.72 -6.49 -18.40
CA SER A 22 -10.47 -6.88 -17.76
C SER A 22 -9.77 -5.57 -17.40
N ALA A 23 -10.17 -4.98 -16.27
CA ALA A 23 -9.59 -3.76 -15.76
C ALA A 23 -8.13 -4.09 -15.49
N GLU A 24 -7.23 -3.40 -16.19
CA GLU A 24 -5.81 -3.44 -15.95
C GLU A 24 -5.59 -3.15 -14.45
N ARG A 25 -5.34 -4.22 -13.68
CA ARG A 25 -5.37 -4.15 -12.22
C ARG A 25 -4.15 -3.34 -11.77
N THR A 26 -4.39 -2.10 -11.39
CA THR A 26 -3.35 -1.21 -10.87
C THR A 26 -3.29 -1.37 -9.35
N LEU A 27 -2.10 -1.64 -8.80
CA LEU A 27 -1.90 -1.77 -7.36
C LEU A 27 -1.60 -0.41 -6.74
N THR A 28 -2.35 -0.03 -5.71
CA THR A 28 -2.07 1.17 -4.92
C THR A 28 -1.19 0.82 -3.72
N ILE A 29 -0.04 1.46 -3.60
CA ILE A 29 0.96 1.12 -2.58
C ILE A 29 1.26 2.35 -1.73
N ALA A 30 0.97 2.27 -0.44
CA ALA A 30 1.43 3.24 0.55
C ALA A 30 2.78 2.77 1.14
N ALA A 31 3.77 3.64 1.21
CA ALA A 31 5.08 3.29 1.71
C ALA A 31 5.73 4.39 2.56
N ALA A 32 6.43 3.98 3.60
CA ALA A 32 7.28 4.87 4.38
C ALA A 32 8.30 5.60 3.47
N SER A 33 8.54 6.89 3.73
CA SER A 33 9.40 7.74 2.88
C SER A 33 10.87 7.31 2.83
N ASP A 34 11.35 6.55 3.81
CA ASP A 34 12.69 5.95 3.79
C ASP A 34 12.88 4.90 2.69
N LEU A 35 11.78 4.33 2.17
CA LEU A 35 11.79 3.34 1.09
C LEU A 35 11.74 3.95 -0.31
N THR A 36 11.69 5.28 -0.47
CA THR A 36 11.49 5.92 -1.78
C THR A 36 12.48 5.44 -2.84
N PHE A 37 13.77 5.31 -2.51
CA PHE A 37 14.76 4.85 -3.47
C PHE A 37 14.59 3.36 -3.81
N ALA A 38 14.46 2.51 -2.79
CA ALA A 38 14.37 1.06 -2.97
C ALA A 38 13.09 0.65 -3.71
N LEU A 39 11.93 1.15 -3.31
CA LEU A 39 10.66 0.75 -3.92
C LEU A 39 10.50 1.23 -5.36
N ASN A 40 11.02 2.41 -5.71
CA ASN A 40 11.00 2.85 -7.12
C ASN A 40 11.80 1.90 -8.04
N GLU A 41 12.86 1.27 -7.54
CA GLU A 41 13.60 0.26 -8.28
C GLU A 41 12.85 -1.07 -8.35
N ILE A 42 12.41 -1.58 -7.19
CA ILE A 42 11.69 -2.86 -7.07
C ILE A 42 10.44 -2.86 -7.96
N VAL A 43 9.66 -1.80 -7.91
CA VAL A 43 8.42 -1.66 -8.68
C VAL A 43 8.70 -1.66 -10.17
N ARG A 44 9.73 -0.97 -10.66
CA ARG A 44 10.07 -1.02 -12.09
C ARG A 44 10.38 -2.44 -12.58
N GLY A 45 11.05 -3.24 -11.75
CA GLY A 45 11.25 -4.67 -12.02
C GLY A 45 9.94 -5.44 -12.03
N PHE A 46 9.13 -5.28 -10.99
CA PHE A 46 7.82 -5.92 -10.85
C PHE A 46 6.88 -5.62 -12.02
N GLU A 47 6.76 -4.36 -12.43
CA GLU A 47 5.90 -3.95 -13.55
C GLU A 47 6.40 -4.54 -14.88
N LYS A 48 7.72 -4.62 -15.06
CA LYS A 48 8.33 -5.22 -16.26
C LYS A 48 8.06 -6.73 -16.32
N ASP A 49 8.17 -7.42 -15.20
CA ASP A 49 8.08 -8.89 -15.14
C ASP A 49 6.62 -9.38 -15.17
N THR A 50 5.70 -8.61 -14.58
CA THR A 50 4.30 -9.03 -14.43
C THR A 50 3.32 -8.30 -15.36
N GLY A 51 3.70 -7.12 -15.87
CA GLY A 51 2.80 -6.22 -16.58
C GLY A 51 1.77 -5.51 -15.70
N ILE A 52 1.75 -5.77 -14.38
CA ILE A 52 0.83 -5.15 -13.43
C ILE A 52 1.33 -3.75 -13.11
N LYS A 53 0.47 -2.73 -13.29
CA LYS A 53 0.80 -1.34 -12.96
C LYS A 53 0.71 -1.07 -11.47
N THR A 54 1.46 -0.09 -11.01
CA THR A 54 1.46 0.33 -9.61
C THR A 54 1.37 1.86 -9.47
N VAL A 55 0.82 2.30 -8.35
CA VAL A 55 0.80 3.71 -7.94
C VAL A 55 1.43 3.80 -6.56
N LEU A 56 2.59 4.44 -6.48
CA LEU A 56 3.34 4.61 -5.25
C LEU A 56 2.98 5.93 -4.56
N SER A 57 2.66 5.85 -3.26
CA SER A 57 2.49 6.99 -2.37
C SER A 57 3.50 6.91 -1.23
N PHE A 58 4.33 7.93 -1.08
CA PHE A 58 5.35 8.00 -0.03
C PHE A 58 4.96 9.01 1.06
N GLY A 59 5.23 8.67 2.32
CA GLY A 59 4.82 9.48 3.46
C GLY A 59 5.22 8.85 4.80
N SER A 60 4.79 9.48 5.91
CA SER A 60 5.00 8.90 7.25
C SER A 60 4.12 7.67 7.44
N THR A 61 4.69 6.61 8.03
CA THR A 61 3.96 5.40 8.43
C THR A 61 2.70 5.73 9.26
N GLY A 62 2.79 6.68 10.19
CA GLY A 62 1.65 7.05 11.03
C GLY A 62 0.51 7.72 10.27
N ILE A 63 0.84 8.53 9.25
CA ILE A 63 -0.17 9.19 8.40
C ILE A 63 -0.89 8.16 7.53
N PHE A 64 -0.17 7.21 6.93
CA PHE A 64 -0.81 6.16 6.13
C PHE A 64 -1.62 5.19 6.99
N ALA A 65 -1.14 4.83 8.18
CA ALA A 65 -1.93 4.03 9.11
C ALA A 65 -3.25 4.72 9.46
N MET A 66 -3.22 6.03 9.76
CA MET A 66 -4.43 6.82 9.98
C MET A 66 -5.34 6.87 8.73
N GLN A 67 -4.78 6.98 7.53
CA GLN A 67 -5.57 6.93 6.30
C GLN A 67 -6.25 5.56 6.11
N ILE A 68 -5.53 4.46 6.36
CA ILE A 68 -6.07 3.09 6.29
C ILE A 68 -7.21 2.92 7.32
N GLU A 69 -7.03 3.43 8.54
CA GLU A 69 -8.07 3.45 9.58
C GLU A 69 -9.33 4.22 9.14
N ASN A 70 -9.15 5.24 8.31
CA ASN A 70 -10.25 6.01 7.72
C ASN A 70 -10.74 5.44 6.37
N GLY A 71 -10.34 4.23 6.01
CA GLY A 71 -10.84 3.53 4.82
C GLY A 71 -10.11 3.87 3.51
N ALA A 72 -8.89 4.41 3.57
CA ALA A 72 -8.08 4.60 2.37
C ALA A 72 -7.79 3.24 1.68
N PRO A 73 -8.08 3.10 0.38
CA PRO A 73 -8.06 1.80 -0.31
C PRO A 73 -6.66 1.47 -0.86
N PHE A 74 -5.68 1.31 0.04
CA PHE A 74 -4.35 0.82 -0.36
C PHE A 74 -4.35 -0.71 -0.46
N ASP A 75 -3.80 -1.26 -1.56
CA ASP A 75 -3.61 -2.70 -1.73
C ASP A 75 -2.44 -3.23 -0.89
N ILE A 76 -1.36 -2.44 -0.79
CA ILE A 76 -0.13 -2.82 -0.07
C ILE A 76 0.33 -1.64 0.79
N PHE A 77 0.73 -1.93 2.03
CA PHE A 77 1.29 -0.95 2.96
C PHE A 77 2.68 -1.38 3.47
N PHE A 78 3.70 -0.59 3.15
CA PHE A 78 5.06 -0.75 3.68
C PHE A 78 5.31 0.23 4.83
N ALA A 79 5.19 -0.27 6.07
CA ALA A 79 5.43 0.49 7.29
C ALA A 79 6.88 0.42 7.75
N ALA A 80 7.40 1.49 8.37
CA ALA A 80 8.72 1.52 9.03
C ALA A 80 8.64 1.24 10.55
N ASN A 81 7.44 0.98 11.08
CA ASN A 81 7.21 0.75 12.50
C ASN A 81 6.11 -0.31 12.71
N GLU A 82 6.48 -1.39 13.39
CA GLU A 82 5.63 -2.54 13.64
C GLU A 82 4.42 -2.23 14.52
N GLY A 83 4.52 -1.26 15.43
CA GLY A 83 3.41 -0.85 16.30
C GLY A 83 2.18 -0.37 15.54
N TYR A 84 2.38 0.35 14.42
CA TYR A 84 1.27 0.74 13.55
C TYR A 84 0.66 -0.47 12.83
N MET A 85 1.48 -1.41 12.35
CA MET A 85 0.98 -2.62 11.69
C MET A 85 0.18 -3.49 12.66
N ASN A 86 0.67 -3.66 13.89
CA ASN A 86 -0.01 -4.42 14.93
C ASN A 86 -1.37 -3.83 15.25
N ARG A 87 -1.45 -2.49 15.38
CA ARG A 87 -2.71 -1.78 15.59
C ARG A 87 -3.70 -1.99 14.44
N LEU A 88 -3.25 -1.88 13.18
CA LEU A 88 -4.09 -2.13 12.01
C LEU A 88 -4.61 -3.58 11.98
N ARG A 89 -3.75 -4.55 12.33
CA ARG A 89 -4.10 -5.97 12.44
C ARG A 89 -5.15 -6.23 13.51
N GLU A 90 -4.96 -5.67 14.71
CA GLU A 90 -5.90 -5.78 15.83
C GLU A 90 -7.27 -5.20 15.49
N ASN A 91 -7.31 -4.13 14.69
CA ASN A 91 -8.54 -3.52 14.19
C ASN A 91 -9.16 -4.24 12.97
N GLY A 92 -8.56 -5.33 12.49
CA GLY A 92 -9.05 -6.09 11.34
C GLY A 92 -8.95 -5.34 10.00
N LEU A 93 -8.05 -4.36 9.91
CA LEU A 93 -7.89 -3.49 8.73
C LEU A 93 -6.84 -4.01 7.74
N ILE A 94 -6.16 -5.11 8.08
CA ILE A 94 -5.26 -5.85 7.20
C ILE A 94 -5.59 -7.34 7.26
N LEU A 95 -5.12 -8.10 6.26
CA LEU A 95 -5.30 -9.54 6.26
C LEU A 95 -4.46 -10.18 7.40
N PRO A 96 -5.02 -11.10 8.21
CA PRO A 96 -4.36 -11.63 9.41
C PRO A 96 -2.95 -12.20 9.18
N ASP A 97 -2.72 -12.82 8.03
CA ASP A 97 -1.46 -13.52 7.71
C ASP A 97 -0.61 -12.80 6.64
N SER A 98 -0.92 -11.54 6.32
CA SER A 98 -0.19 -10.78 5.28
C SER A 98 0.96 -9.92 5.81
N GLN A 99 1.11 -9.76 7.12
CA GLN A 99 2.18 -8.95 7.71
C GLN A 99 3.51 -9.72 7.66
N GLN A 100 4.53 -9.12 7.03
CA GLN A 100 5.88 -9.68 6.94
C GLN A 100 6.94 -8.61 7.20
N ILE A 101 8.00 -9.00 7.91
CA ILE A 101 9.19 -8.16 8.07
C ILE A 101 9.98 -8.22 6.77
N TYR A 102 10.18 -7.08 6.12
CA TYR A 102 10.90 -6.97 4.85
C TYR A 102 12.29 -6.37 5.00
N ALA A 103 12.55 -5.60 6.06
CA ALA A 103 13.83 -4.95 6.32
C ALA A 103 14.00 -4.56 7.80
N GLN A 104 15.25 -4.30 8.19
CA GLN A 104 15.60 -3.69 9.47
C GLN A 104 16.42 -2.42 9.23
N GLY A 105 15.90 -1.28 9.69
CA GLY A 105 16.60 0.00 9.65
C GLY A 105 17.62 0.14 10.78
N ARG A 106 18.60 1.02 10.60
CA ARG A 106 19.51 1.46 11.67
C ARG A 106 19.37 2.97 11.86
N ILE A 107 19.18 3.39 13.09
CA ILE A 107 19.15 4.82 13.43
C ILE A 107 20.59 5.33 13.41
N VAL A 108 20.80 6.46 12.72
CA VAL A 108 22.11 7.09 12.59
C VAL A 108 22.00 8.58 12.91
N LEU A 109 23.11 9.15 13.38
CA LEU A 109 23.29 10.59 13.43
C LEU A 109 23.96 11.05 12.13
N ALA A 110 23.20 11.73 11.28
CA ALA A 110 23.73 12.33 10.06
C ALA A 110 24.11 13.80 10.31
N VAL A 111 25.33 14.18 9.92
CA VAL A 111 25.81 15.57 10.00
C VAL A 111 26.29 16.06 8.65
N ASN A 112 26.17 17.37 8.44
CA ASN A 112 26.76 18.00 7.27
C ASN A 112 28.30 17.88 7.36
N LYS A 113 28.96 17.47 6.27
CA LYS A 113 30.43 17.35 6.22
C LYS A 113 31.16 18.65 6.58
N LYS A 114 30.53 19.81 6.33
CA LYS A 114 31.07 21.14 6.63
C LYS A 114 30.84 21.60 8.08
N SER A 115 30.12 20.82 8.89
CA SER A 115 29.80 21.19 10.27
C SER A 115 30.99 21.19 11.23
N GLY A 116 32.12 20.58 10.84
CA GLY A 116 33.30 20.43 11.70
C GLY A 116 33.10 19.45 12.86
N VAL A 117 31.93 18.78 12.94
CA VAL A 117 31.66 17.75 13.95
C VAL A 117 32.54 16.54 13.68
N SER A 118 33.41 16.22 14.63
CA SER A 118 34.20 14.99 14.64
C SER A 118 33.56 14.00 15.60
N PHE A 119 33.32 12.78 15.12
CA PHE A 119 32.83 11.71 15.97
C PHE A 119 34.01 10.92 16.54
N CYS A 120 34.12 10.89 17.87
CA CYS A 120 34.86 9.81 18.51
C CYS A 120 34.09 8.51 18.23
N LYS A 121 34.79 7.45 17.88
CA LYS A 121 34.23 6.20 17.36
C LYS A 121 33.43 5.48 18.46
N THR A 122 32.22 5.94 18.75
CA THR A 122 31.32 5.27 19.69
C THR A 122 30.82 4.01 19.03
N ARG A 123 31.05 2.87 19.67
CA ARG A 123 30.59 1.55 19.25
C ARG A 123 29.06 1.60 19.13
N ILE A 124 28.55 1.30 17.93
CA ILE A 124 27.12 1.07 17.71
C ILE A 124 26.76 -0.15 18.57
N VAL A 125 25.88 0.05 19.56
CA VAL A 125 25.24 -1.05 20.29
C VAL A 125 24.20 -1.64 19.34
N GLU A 126 24.42 -2.90 18.96
CA GLU A 126 23.44 -3.74 18.26
C GLU A 126 22.35 -4.22 19.22
#